data_AF-A0A3B5KRP6-F1
#
_entry.id   AF-A0A3B5KRP6-F1
#
_cell.length_a   1.000
_cell.length_b   1.000
_cell.length_c   1.000
_cell.angle_alpha   90.00
_cell.angle_beta   90.00
_cell.angle_gamma   90.00
#
_symmetry.space_group_name_H-M   'P 1'
#
loop_
_entity.id
_entity.type
_entity.pdbx_description
1 polymer ?
#
loop_
_entity_poly.entity_id
_entity_poly.type
_entity_poly.pdbx_seq_one_letter_code
_entity_poly.pdbx_strand_id
1 'polypeptide(L)'
;LLDTQNSQKNHHFLDVQRQFGLDGRGGYRRQMERSMERAVASGHLAPVDFYLKKADMMESLASGVDDGSSRTQGVIRALRDYYQTECRDSVHVWLAVDTDHYSSSAGDKGWGCGYRNFQMLLSSLHRIDAYSSTIPSIPRVQRMIEEAWKEGLDPQGASHFSKRLQRTQAWIGGTEIYVLLTSLGISARIIDFHQPTGSKNTHPHLFDWVKQYFCQSSKSSSLSPRLILTHLPPLYLQHQGHSRTVVGLEQRKNGSLCLLLLDPGSSSSDTRKLLSRETCLTAVQFVRKFPRNLKHKQYQLIAVQGVLSPEEKQIRIFNSRTLSAERTP
;
A
#
# COMPACT_ATOMS: atom_id res chain seq x y z
N LEU A 1 8.16 -42.33 14.10
CA LEU A 1 6.84 -41.65 14.07
C LEU A 1 6.92 -40.25 14.67
N LEU A 2 7.35 -40.09 15.93
CA LEU A 2 7.57 -38.77 16.56
C LEU A 2 8.64 -37.93 15.83
N ASP A 3 9.76 -38.52 15.42
CA ASP A 3 10.81 -37.81 14.67
C ASP A 3 10.36 -37.38 13.27
N THR A 4 9.52 -38.18 12.62
CA THR A 4 8.94 -37.87 11.31
C THR A 4 7.94 -36.72 11.41
N GLN A 5 7.11 -36.70 12.46
CA GLN A 5 6.19 -35.59 12.75
C GLN A 5 6.93 -34.31 13.15
N ASN A 6 8.02 -34.39 13.93
CA ASN A 6 8.85 -33.24 14.26
C ASN A 6 9.58 -32.68 13.04
N SER A 7 10.09 -33.55 12.16
CA SER A 7 10.70 -33.13 10.89
C SER A 7 9.69 -32.41 9.99
N GLN A 8 8.49 -32.97 9.81
CA GLN A 8 7.41 -32.33 9.04
C GLN A 8 6.98 -30.97 9.63
N LYS A 9 6.86 -30.85 10.96
CA LYS A 9 6.56 -29.59 11.64
C LYS A 9 7.66 -28.55 11.44
N ASN A 10 8.92 -28.96 11.53
CA ASN A 10 10.06 -28.06 11.30
C ASN A 10 10.12 -27.59 9.85
N HIS A 11 9.89 -28.47 8.88
CA HIS A 11 9.81 -28.09 7.46
C HIS A 11 8.66 -27.11 7.20
N HIS A 12 7.47 -27.38 7.72
CA HIS A 12 6.33 -26.48 7.60
C HIS A 12 6.59 -25.11 8.24
N PHE A 13 7.21 -25.09 9.43
CA PHE A 13 7.58 -23.85 10.10
C PHE A 13 8.59 -23.02 9.30
N LEU A 14 9.60 -23.66 8.70
CA LEU A 14 10.57 -23.00 7.83
C LEU A 14 9.93 -22.46 6.55
N ASP A 15 8.96 -23.17 5.97
CA ASP A 15 8.24 -22.72 4.78
C ASP A 15 7.34 -21.52 5.09
N VAL A 16 6.68 -21.51 6.25
CA VAL A 16 5.92 -20.36 6.75
C VAL A 16 6.86 -19.17 6.99
N GLN A 17 8.00 -19.37 7.67
CA GLN A 17 8.98 -18.30 7.86
C GLN A 17 9.50 -17.73 6.54
N ARG A 18 9.74 -18.59 5.53
CA ARG A 18 10.11 -18.16 4.18
C ARG A 18 9.02 -17.34 3.52
N GLN A 19 7.78 -17.81 3.58
CA GLN A 19 6.63 -17.14 2.98
C GLN A 19 6.45 -15.73 3.53
N PHE A 20 6.64 -15.55 4.84
CA PHE A 20 6.50 -14.26 5.51
C PHE A 20 7.81 -13.46 5.61
N GLY A 21 8.90 -13.91 4.98
CA GLY A 21 10.17 -13.18 4.91
C GLY A 21 10.95 -13.08 6.23
N LEU A 22 10.73 -14.04 7.14
CA LEU A 22 11.32 -14.14 8.48
C LEU A 22 12.41 -15.22 8.60
N ASP A 23 12.90 -15.73 7.48
CA ASP A 23 13.84 -16.87 7.41
C ASP A 23 15.33 -16.49 7.44
N GLY A 24 15.65 -15.21 7.65
CA GLY A 24 17.03 -14.73 7.76
C GLY A 24 17.81 -14.64 6.45
N ARG A 25 17.17 -14.73 5.27
CA ARG A 25 17.85 -14.58 3.96
C ARG A 25 18.43 -13.19 3.67
N GLY A 26 18.20 -12.23 4.57
CA GLY A 26 18.58 -10.83 4.43
C GLY A 26 17.45 -9.98 3.85
N GLY A 27 17.52 -8.66 4.02
CA GLY A 27 16.46 -7.74 3.59
C GLY A 27 16.72 -7.09 2.23
N TYR A 28 16.12 -5.91 2.05
CA TYR A 28 16.17 -5.10 0.82
C TYR A 28 17.54 -5.04 0.14
N ARG A 29 18.56 -4.61 0.88
CA ARG A 29 19.93 -4.47 0.36
C ARG A 29 20.48 -5.77 -0.21
N ARG A 30 20.37 -6.87 0.54
CA ARG A 30 20.90 -8.19 0.12
C ARG A 30 20.19 -8.68 -1.14
N GLN A 31 18.88 -8.46 -1.23
CA GLN A 31 18.09 -8.84 -2.39
C GLN A 31 18.47 -8.01 -3.64
N MET A 32 18.65 -6.70 -3.47
CA MET A 32 19.10 -5.81 -4.53
C MET A 32 20.48 -6.21 -5.04
N GLU A 33 21.45 -6.40 -4.14
CA GLU A 33 22.81 -6.87 -4.47
C GLU A 33 22.76 -8.19 -5.27
N ARG A 34 22.02 -9.20 -4.80
CA ARG A 34 21.83 -10.47 -5.52
C ARG A 34 21.20 -10.29 -6.91
N SER A 35 20.28 -9.36 -7.06
CA SER A 35 19.68 -9.07 -8.36
C SER A 35 20.71 -8.50 -9.33
N MET A 36 21.57 -7.59 -8.87
CA MET A 36 22.64 -7.02 -9.68
C MET A 36 23.72 -8.07 -10.00
N GLU A 37 24.09 -8.94 -9.05
CA GLU A 37 25.02 -10.07 -9.27
C GLU A 37 24.51 -11.00 -10.38
N ARG A 38 23.22 -11.33 -10.38
CA ARG A 38 22.61 -12.13 -11.47
C ARG A 38 22.60 -11.40 -12.81
N ALA A 39 22.42 -10.07 -12.80
CA ALA A 39 22.46 -9.28 -14.03
C ALA A 39 23.87 -9.26 -14.65
N VAL A 40 24.92 -9.18 -13.81
CA VAL A 40 26.31 -9.33 -14.26
C VAL A 40 26.56 -10.73 -14.82
N ALA A 41 26.17 -11.78 -14.08
CA ALA A 41 26.38 -13.16 -14.50
C ALA A 41 25.66 -13.52 -15.82
N SER A 42 24.57 -12.82 -16.14
CA SER A 42 23.80 -13.01 -17.38
C SER A 42 24.18 -12.03 -18.49
N GLY A 43 25.21 -11.19 -18.30
CA GLY A 43 25.67 -10.23 -19.31
C GLY A 43 24.77 -9.00 -19.52
N HIS A 44 23.74 -8.81 -18.70
CA HIS A 44 22.83 -7.65 -18.76
C HIS A 44 23.35 -6.43 -18.01
N LEU A 45 24.46 -6.56 -17.26
CA LEU A 45 25.10 -5.48 -16.51
C LEU A 45 26.62 -5.63 -16.56
N ALA A 46 27.34 -4.57 -16.91
CA ALA A 46 28.80 -4.61 -16.87
C ALA A 46 29.30 -4.63 -15.41
N PRO A 47 30.44 -5.29 -15.10
CA PRO A 47 31.00 -5.29 -13.75
C PRO A 47 31.26 -3.89 -13.18
N VAL A 48 31.68 -2.94 -14.02
CA VAL A 48 31.87 -1.53 -13.60
C VAL A 48 30.56 -0.88 -13.17
N ASP A 49 29.48 -1.09 -13.94
CA ASP A 49 28.15 -0.56 -13.63
C ASP A 49 27.58 -1.16 -12.35
N PHE A 50 27.93 -2.40 -12.02
CA PHE A 50 27.56 -3.02 -10.75
C PHE A 50 28.11 -2.24 -9.56
N TYR A 51 29.38 -1.83 -9.59
CA TYR A 51 29.98 -1.09 -8.49
C TYR A 51 29.40 0.32 -8.36
N LEU A 52 29.13 1.00 -9.48
CA LEU A 52 28.46 2.31 -9.50
C LEU A 52 27.05 2.20 -8.90
N LYS A 53 26.21 1.31 -9.42
CA LYS A 53 24.85 1.09 -8.91
C LYS A 53 24.83 0.67 -7.44
N LYS A 54 25.83 -0.10 -7.00
CA LYS A 54 25.97 -0.48 -5.60
C LYS A 54 26.32 0.73 -4.72
N ALA A 55 27.16 1.65 -5.19
CA ALA A 55 27.46 2.89 -4.48
C ALA A 55 26.22 3.78 -4.36
N ASP A 56 25.51 4.03 -5.46
CA ASP A 56 24.27 4.83 -5.50
C ASP A 56 23.19 4.24 -4.56
N MET A 57 23.03 2.92 -4.58
CA MET A 57 22.14 2.21 -3.66
C MET A 57 22.56 2.44 -2.21
N MET A 58 23.84 2.36 -1.89
CA MET A 58 24.34 2.55 -0.53
C MET A 58 24.15 3.98 -0.03
N GLU A 59 24.33 4.98 -0.89
CA GLU A 59 24.06 6.39 -0.59
C GLU A 59 22.58 6.63 -0.32
N SER A 60 21.71 6.11 -1.19
CA SER A 60 20.25 6.19 -1.01
C SER A 60 19.81 5.55 0.31
N LEU A 61 20.34 4.38 0.63
CA LEU A 61 20.07 3.71 1.91
C LEU A 61 20.61 4.48 3.13
N ALA A 62 21.73 5.18 2.99
CA ALA A 62 22.30 6.00 4.05
C ALA A 62 21.47 7.26 4.31
N SER A 63 20.96 7.91 3.25
CA SER A 63 20.05 9.06 3.37
C SER A 63 18.71 8.70 4.00
N GLY A 64 18.27 7.44 3.84
CA GLY A 64 16.96 6.97 4.28
C GLY A 64 15.80 7.42 3.37
N VAL A 65 16.07 8.13 2.28
CA VAL A 65 15.10 8.58 1.29
C VAL A 65 14.97 7.55 0.17
N ASP A 66 13.76 7.35 -0.36
CA ASP A 66 13.55 6.51 -1.54
C ASP A 66 14.16 7.17 -2.78
N ASP A 67 14.87 6.40 -3.59
CA ASP A 67 15.56 6.90 -4.79
C ASP A 67 14.62 7.34 -5.93
N GLY A 68 13.31 7.04 -5.81
CA GLY A 68 12.30 7.41 -6.79
C GLY A 68 12.38 6.64 -8.10
N SER A 69 13.28 5.65 -8.24
CA SER A 69 13.48 4.87 -9.47
C SER A 69 12.25 4.07 -9.89
N SER A 70 11.41 3.69 -8.92
CA SER A 70 10.15 2.97 -9.14
C SER A 70 8.90 3.87 -9.12
N ARG A 71 9.08 5.19 -9.03
CA ARG A 71 7.99 6.17 -8.94
C ARG A 71 7.40 6.50 -10.31
N THR A 72 6.08 6.56 -10.40
CA THR A 72 5.35 7.11 -11.55
C THR A 72 4.41 8.22 -11.08
N GLN A 73 4.65 9.44 -11.54
CA GLN A 73 3.87 10.63 -11.15
C GLN A 73 2.77 10.93 -12.15
N GLY A 74 1.78 11.75 -11.74
CA GLY A 74 0.70 12.22 -12.62
C GLY A 74 -0.38 11.18 -12.91
N VAL A 75 -0.42 10.07 -12.16
CA VAL A 75 -1.40 8.99 -12.35
C VAL A 75 -2.83 9.49 -12.13
N ILE A 76 -3.08 10.26 -11.07
CA ILE A 76 -4.43 10.79 -10.79
C ILE A 76 -4.80 11.87 -11.80
N ARG A 77 -3.84 12.67 -12.27
CA ARG A 77 -4.05 13.62 -13.38
C ARG A 77 -4.47 12.90 -14.66
N ALA A 78 -3.80 11.81 -15.03
CA ALA A 78 -4.16 11.03 -16.20
C ALA A 78 -5.56 10.41 -16.08
N LEU A 79 -5.92 9.91 -14.89
CA LEU A 79 -7.28 9.42 -14.63
C LEU A 79 -8.31 10.55 -14.74
N ARG A 80 -8.03 11.73 -14.18
CA ARG A 80 -8.89 12.92 -14.32
C ARG A 80 -9.15 13.25 -15.79
N ASP A 81 -8.07 13.35 -16.59
CA ASP A 81 -8.16 13.69 -18.01
C ASP A 81 -8.99 12.63 -18.76
N TYR A 82 -8.74 11.34 -18.49
CA TYR A 82 -9.51 10.23 -19.02
C TYR A 82 -11.01 10.32 -18.69
N TYR A 83 -11.36 10.57 -17.42
CA TYR A 83 -12.76 10.64 -17.01
C TYR A 83 -13.45 11.88 -17.55
N GLN A 84 -12.72 12.97 -17.76
CA GLN A 84 -13.27 14.18 -18.33
C GLN A 84 -13.73 13.96 -19.78
N THR A 85 -13.01 13.15 -20.57
CA THR A 85 -13.29 12.95 -22.01
C THR A 85 -14.03 11.64 -22.34
N GLU A 86 -13.66 10.50 -21.75
CA GLU A 86 -13.97 9.16 -22.28
C GLU A 86 -15.08 8.38 -21.53
N CYS A 87 -15.63 8.92 -20.44
CA CYS A 87 -16.47 8.10 -19.54
C CYS A 87 -17.98 8.30 -19.70
N ARG A 88 -18.57 7.62 -20.71
CA ARG A 88 -20.02 7.66 -20.99
C ARG A 88 -20.89 6.81 -20.05
N ASP A 89 -20.29 5.83 -19.37
CA ASP A 89 -21.03 4.82 -18.57
C ASP A 89 -21.09 5.12 -17.07
N SER A 90 -20.27 6.04 -16.57
CA SER A 90 -20.25 6.43 -15.16
C SER A 90 -21.10 7.68 -14.94
N VAL A 91 -21.90 7.64 -13.88
CA VAL A 91 -22.70 8.79 -13.43
C VAL A 91 -21.85 9.68 -12.53
N HIS A 92 -21.06 9.06 -11.65
CA HIS A 92 -20.12 9.76 -10.80
C HIS A 92 -18.79 9.02 -10.71
N VAL A 93 -17.70 9.77 -10.63
CA VAL A 93 -16.36 9.29 -10.38
C VAL A 93 -15.73 10.19 -9.33
N TRP A 94 -15.25 9.60 -8.25
CA TRP A 94 -14.51 10.30 -7.20
C TRP A 94 -13.05 9.89 -7.28
N LEU A 95 -12.15 10.87 -7.30
CA LEU A 95 -10.70 10.65 -7.25
C LEU A 95 -10.15 11.22 -5.94
N ALA A 96 -9.22 10.49 -5.33
CA ALA A 96 -8.42 10.96 -4.21
C ALA A 96 -7.53 12.15 -4.60
N VAL A 97 -6.90 12.77 -3.61
CA VAL A 97 -5.79 13.71 -3.81
C VAL A 97 -4.71 13.07 -4.68
N ASP A 98 -4.00 13.88 -5.46
CA ASP A 98 -2.96 13.39 -6.37
C ASP A 98 -1.97 12.49 -5.62
N THR A 99 -1.63 11.36 -6.24
CA THR A 99 -0.96 10.23 -5.59
C THR A 99 0.04 9.68 -6.58
N ASP A 100 1.31 9.61 -6.17
CA ASP A 100 2.35 8.99 -6.98
C ASP A 100 2.24 7.47 -6.82
N HIS A 101 2.44 6.73 -7.91
CA HIS A 101 2.53 5.28 -7.87
C HIS A 101 3.96 4.87 -7.55
N TYR A 102 4.13 3.87 -6.69
CA TYR A 102 5.42 3.25 -6.39
C TYR A 102 5.33 1.75 -6.67
N SER A 103 6.09 1.28 -7.65
CA SER A 103 6.22 -0.17 -7.90
C SER A 103 7.29 -0.79 -7.02
N SER A 104 7.25 -2.12 -6.87
CA SER A 104 8.37 -2.84 -6.29
C SER A 104 9.62 -2.70 -7.15
N SER A 105 10.75 -2.52 -6.49
CA SER A 105 12.10 -2.58 -7.08
C SER A 105 12.63 -4.02 -7.00
N ALA A 106 13.82 -4.26 -7.54
CA ALA A 106 14.50 -5.54 -7.37
C ALA A 106 14.79 -5.88 -5.89
N GLY A 107 14.94 -4.88 -5.01
CA GLY A 107 15.19 -5.06 -3.59
C GLY A 107 13.99 -5.54 -2.77
N ASP A 108 12.77 -5.31 -3.24
CA ASP A 108 11.53 -5.59 -2.49
C ASP A 108 10.49 -6.42 -3.25
N LYS A 109 10.78 -6.79 -4.50
CA LYS A 109 9.90 -7.65 -5.29
C LYS A 109 9.58 -8.94 -4.52
N GLY A 110 8.29 -9.21 -4.35
CA GLY A 110 7.76 -10.40 -3.67
C GLY A 110 7.34 -10.17 -2.21
N TRP A 111 7.65 -9.03 -1.60
CA TRP A 111 7.32 -8.77 -0.19
C TRP A 111 7.06 -7.29 0.16
N GLY A 112 7.47 -6.36 -0.72
CA GLY A 112 7.45 -4.92 -0.49
C GLY A 112 6.07 -4.25 -0.53
N CYS A 113 4.99 -4.97 -0.85
CA CYS A 113 3.70 -4.36 -1.18
C CYS A 113 3.17 -3.41 -0.08
N GLY A 114 3.22 -3.80 1.19
CA GLY A 114 2.77 -2.95 2.29
C GLY A 114 3.56 -1.65 2.40
N TYR A 115 4.88 -1.73 2.27
CA TYR A 115 5.76 -0.56 2.31
C TYR A 115 5.54 0.37 1.10
N ARG A 116 5.35 -0.18 -0.10
CA ARG A 116 5.07 0.60 -1.33
C ARG A 116 3.71 1.28 -1.27
N ASN A 117 2.68 0.61 -0.74
CA ASN A 117 1.38 1.26 -0.53
C ASN A 117 1.44 2.36 0.54
N PHE A 118 2.28 2.21 1.57
CA PHE A 118 2.57 3.30 2.49
C PHE A 118 3.23 4.49 1.78
N GLN A 119 4.21 4.27 0.91
CA GLN A 119 4.83 5.34 0.11
C GLN A 119 3.81 6.04 -0.78
N MET A 120 2.90 5.30 -1.43
CA MET A 120 1.81 5.89 -2.22
C MET A 120 0.90 6.75 -1.35
N LEU A 121 0.44 6.23 -0.20
CA LEU A 121 -0.37 7.00 0.76
C LEU A 121 0.35 8.28 1.20
N LEU A 122 1.61 8.17 1.62
CA LEU A 122 2.41 9.30 2.09
C LEU A 122 2.65 10.34 1.00
N SER A 123 2.82 9.92 -0.26
CA SER A 123 2.95 10.85 -1.40
C SER A 123 1.71 11.72 -1.60
N SER A 124 0.53 11.19 -1.27
CA SER A 124 -0.72 11.95 -1.31
C SER A 124 -0.84 12.89 -0.12
N LEU A 125 -0.50 12.40 1.08
CA LEU A 125 -0.47 13.23 2.28
C LEU A 125 0.48 14.41 2.15
N HIS A 126 1.62 14.24 1.47
CA HIS A 126 2.57 15.32 1.24
C HIS A 126 2.00 16.48 0.42
N ARG A 127 0.95 16.23 -0.36
CA ARG A 127 0.25 17.26 -1.16
C ARG A 127 -0.88 17.93 -0.37
N ILE A 128 -1.03 17.58 0.90
CA ILE A 128 -1.93 18.20 1.86
C ILE A 128 -1.04 18.92 2.87
N ASP A 129 -1.10 20.26 2.91
CA ASP A 129 -0.15 21.14 3.62
C ASP A 129 0.15 20.76 5.08
N ALA A 130 -0.75 20.00 5.71
CA ALA A 130 -0.60 19.50 7.07
C ALA A 130 0.50 18.42 7.24
N TYR A 131 1.02 17.81 6.16
CA TYR A 131 1.99 16.72 6.24
C TYR A 131 3.23 17.01 5.37
N SER A 132 4.36 17.40 5.97
CA SER A 132 5.62 17.57 5.24
C SER A 132 6.59 16.45 5.58
N SER A 133 6.90 15.59 4.61
CA SER A 133 7.95 14.58 4.76
C SER A 133 8.48 14.10 3.40
N THR A 134 9.78 13.84 3.34
CA THR A 134 10.38 13.09 2.23
C THR A 134 9.89 11.66 2.23
N ILE A 135 9.73 11.04 1.06
CA ILE A 135 9.32 9.65 0.97
C ILE A 135 10.47 8.73 1.44
N PRO A 136 10.29 7.96 2.52
CA PRO A 136 11.34 7.11 3.08
C PRO A 136 11.57 5.86 2.21
N SER A 137 12.81 5.39 2.14
CA SER A 137 13.13 4.09 1.57
C SER A 137 12.53 2.95 2.40
N ILE A 138 12.35 1.75 1.82
CA ILE A 138 11.79 0.61 2.55
C ILE A 138 12.55 0.29 3.85
N PRO A 139 13.90 0.23 3.87
CA PRO A 139 14.62 0.03 5.12
C PRO A 139 14.41 1.14 6.16
N ARG A 140 14.17 2.39 5.73
CA ARG A 140 13.80 3.48 6.64
C ARG A 140 12.40 3.28 7.19
N VAL A 141 11.43 2.86 6.38
CA VAL A 141 10.08 2.50 6.85
C VAL A 141 10.14 1.37 7.89
N GLN A 142 10.92 0.31 7.64
CA GLN A 142 11.15 -0.78 8.60
C GLN A 142 11.66 -0.23 9.95
N ARG A 143 12.64 0.69 9.91
CA ARG A 143 13.15 1.34 11.12
C ARG A 143 12.10 2.18 11.83
N MET A 144 11.31 2.96 11.09
CA MET A 144 10.27 3.82 11.68
C MET A 144 9.19 3.01 12.40
N ILE A 145 8.83 1.83 11.87
CA ILE A 145 7.92 0.89 12.56
C ILE A 145 8.58 0.33 13.84
N GLU A 146 9.85 -0.05 13.79
CA GLU A 146 10.58 -0.49 14.99
C GLU A 146 10.69 0.63 16.05
N GLU A 147 10.88 1.88 15.64
CA GLU A 147 10.87 3.06 16.50
C GLU A 147 9.49 3.26 17.15
N ALA A 148 8.41 3.14 16.37
CA ALA A 148 7.04 3.18 16.86
C ALA A 148 6.74 2.08 17.90
N TRP A 149 7.23 0.85 17.68
CA TRP A 149 7.13 -0.22 18.68
C TRP A 149 7.88 0.09 19.97
N LYS A 150 9.03 0.77 19.89
CA LYS A 150 9.78 1.22 21.08
C LYS A 150 9.05 2.34 21.83
N GLU A 151 8.27 3.18 21.14
CA GLU A 151 7.35 4.15 21.75
C GLU A 151 6.16 3.48 22.47
N GLY A 152 5.97 2.17 22.29
CA GLY A 152 4.95 1.37 22.98
C GLY A 152 3.71 1.08 22.12
N LEU A 153 3.75 1.37 20.82
CA LEU A 153 2.68 1.01 19.90
C LEU A 153 2.66 -0.50 19.64
N ASP A 154 1.48 -1.10 19.70
CA ASP A 154 1.18 -2.49 19.33
C ASP A 154 2.27 -3.52 19.72
N PRO A 155 2.50 -3.73 21.03
CA PRO A 155 3.50 -4.69 21.51
C PRO A 155 3.21 -6.13 21.07
N GLN A 156 1.94 -6.48 20.83
CA GLN A 156 1.53 -7.78 20.34
C GLN A 156 1.97 -7.95 18.88
N GLY A 157 1.63 -7.00 18.00
CA GLY A 157 2.09 -6.99 16.61
C GLY A 157 3.61 -7.01 16.52
N ALA A 158 4.30 -6.19 17.32
CA ALA A 158 5.76 -6.20 17.40
C ALA A 158 6.33 -7.58 17.75
N SER A 159 5.67 -8.33 18.65
CA SER A 159 6.11 -9.67 19.05
C SER A 159 6.04 -10.69 17.90
N HIS A 160 5.06 -10.57 17.01
CA HIS A 160 4.94 -11.43 15.83
C HIS A 160 6.17 -11.32 14.90
N PHE A 161 6.82 -10.16 14.87
CA PHE A 161 8.02 -9.91 14.10
C PHE A 161 9.32 -10.07 14.90
N SER A 162 9.27 -10.67 16.10
CA SER A 162 10.42 -10.67 17.03
C SER A 162 11.00 -9.27 17.26
N LYS A 163 10.14 -8.24 17.21
CA LYS A 163 10.47 -6.82 17.34
C LYS A 163 11.51 -6.32 16.33
N ARG A 164 11.59 -6.93 15.15
CA ARG A 164 12.57 -6.58 14.11
C ARG A 164 12.04 -6.75 12.68
N LEU A 165 12.12 -5.67 11.91
CA LEU A 165 11.85 -5.62 10.46
C LEU A 165 13.11 -5.30 9.66
N GLN A 166 14.02 -4.49 10.18
CA GLN A 166 15.25 -4.15 9.47
C GLN A 166 16.02 -5.42 9.11
N ARG A 167 16.50 -5.45 7.86
CA ARG A 167 17.25 -6.59 7.29
C ARG A 167 16.43 -7.88 7.16
N THR A 168 15.11 -7.81 7.21
CA THR A 168 14.20 -8.91 6.85
C THR A 168 13.43 -8.59 5.57
N GLN A 169 12.67 -9.56 5.08
CA GLN A 169 11.71 -9.41 3.98
C GLN A 169 10.28 -9.46 4.52
N ALA A 170 10.10 -9.07 5.79
CA ALA A 170 8.86 -9.26 6.52
C ALA A 170 7.67 -8.62 5.81
N TRP A 171 6.62 -9.42 5.61
CA TRP A 171 5.34 -8.93 5.13
C TRP A 171 4.65 -8.17 6.26
N ILE A 172 4.27 -6.92 5.98
CA ILE A 172 3.52 -6.08 6.91
C ILE A 172 2.06 -5.95 6.47
N GLY A 173 1.18 -5.67 7.44
CA GLY A 173 -0.25 -5.53 7.23
C GLY A 173 -0.78 -4.16 7.64
N GLY A 174 -2.11 -4.07 7.76
CA GLY A 174 -2.79 -2.84 8.15
C GLY A 174 -2.42 -2.34 9.55
N THR A 175 -2.06 -3.24 10.45
CA THR A 175 -1.62 -2.93 11.83
C THR A 175 -0.32 -2.14 11.84
N GLU A 176 0.70 -2.58 11.10
CA GLU A 176 1.98 -1.85 11.03
C GLU A 176 1.82 -0.49 10.35
N ILE A 177 0.94 -0.38 9.35
CA ILE A 177 0.61 0.91 8.72
C ILE A 177 -0.07 1.85 9.70
N TYR A 178 -1.04 1.36 10.48
CA TYR A 178 -1.67 2.16 11.53
C TYR A 178 -0.67 2.61 12.61
N VAL A 179 0.22 1.71 13.06
CA VAL A 179 1.29 2.02 14.01
C VAL A 179 2.19 3.12 13.48
N LEU A 180 2.62 3.01 12.22
CA LEU A 180 3.49 3.99 11.59
C LEU A 180 2.81 5.35 11.40
N LEU A 181 1.55 5.38 10.94
CA LEU A 181 0.80 6.63 10.83
C LEU A 181 0.64 7.31 12.20
N THR A 182 0.31 6.53 13.23
CA THR A 182 0.16 7.04 14.60
C THR A 182 1.46 7.61 15.15
N SER A 183 2.60 6.96 14.92
CA SER A 183 3.90 7.47 15.37
C SER A 183 4.28 8.78 14.66
N LEU A 184 3.84 8.97 13.42
CA LEU A 184 3.98 10.20 12.65
C LEU A 184 2.97 11.30 13.03
N GLY A 185 2.12 11.08 14.04
CA GLY A 185 1.10 12.04 14.44
C GLY A 185 -0.08 12.12 13.46
N ILE A 186 -0.31 11.05 12.69
CA ILE A 186 -1.37 10.98 11.68
C ILE A 186 -2.48 10.08 12.23
N SER A 187 -3.69 10.63 12.30
CA SER A 187 -4.88 9.91 12.74
C SER A 187 -5.34 8.98 11.62
N ALA A 188 -5.52 7.71 11.95
CA ALA A 188 -5.99 6.69 11.01
C ALA A 188 -6.97 5.71 11.69
N ARG A 189 -7.75 5.00 10.88
CA ARG A 189 -8.63 3.91 11.31
C ARG A 189 -8.39 2.67 10.49
N ILE A 190 -8.47 1.51 11.15
CA ILE A 190 -8.54 0.20 10.51
C ILE A 190 -10.01 -0.23 10.49
N ILE A 191 -10.51 -0.56 9.30
CA ILE A 191 -11.85 -1.11 9.07
C ILE A 191 -11.68 -2.52 8.54
N ASP A 192 -12.18 -3.48 9.29
CA ASP A 192 -12.03 -4.92 9.05
C ASP A 192 -13.31 -5.52 8.46
N PHE A 193 -13.27 -5.84 7.17
CA PHE A 193 -14.27 -6.63 6.46
C PHE A 193 -13.89 -8.10 6.57
N HIS A 194 -14.18 -8.68 7.72
CA HIS A 194 -13.66 -10.00 8.11
C HIS A 194 -14.24 -11.18 7.31
N GLN A 195 -15.34 -10.95 6.57
CA GLN A 195 -15.97 -11.96 5.73
C GLN A 195 -16.69 -11.31 4.53
N PRO A 196 -16.97 -12.07 3.46
CA PRO A 196 -17.79 -11.58 2.35
C PRO A 196 -19.23 -11.30 2.79
N THR A 197 -19.80 -10.22 2.25
CA THR A 197 -21.15 -9.72 2.56
C THR A 197 -22.16 -9.92 1.44
N GLY A 198 -21.70 -10.35 0.28
CA GLY A 198 -22.51 -10.52 -0.92
C GLY A 198 -22.39 -11.91 -1.52
N SER A 199 -23.25 -12.19 -2.49
CA SER A 199 -23.24 -13.45 -3.23
C SER A 199 -21.88 -13.73 -3.90
N LYS A 200 -21.56 -15.01 -4.09
CA LYS A 200 -20.32 -15.46 -4.76
C LYS A 200 -19.04 -14.89 -4.13
N ASN A 201 -19.03 -14.76 -2.80
CA ASN A 201 -17.93 -14.22 -1.99
C ASN A 201 -17.56 -12.76 -2.34
N THR A 202 -18.54 -11.94 -2.70
CA THR A 202 -18.31 -10.51 -2.95
C THR A 202 -18.43 -9.70 -1.67
N HIS A 203 -17.91 -8.46 -1.71
CA HIS A 203 -17.87 -7.55 -0.56
C HIS A 203 -18.61 -6.23 -0.83
N PRO A 204 -19.95 -6.22 -1.01
CA PRO A 204 -20.71 -4.98 -1.22
C PRO A 204 -20.47 -3.93 -0.12
N HIS A 205 -20.41 -4.34 1.16
CA HIS A 205 -20.17 -3.38 2.26
C HIS A 205 -18.82 -2.68 2.16
N LEU A 206 -17.78 -3.33 1.64
CA LEU A 206 -16.48 -2.69 1.36
C LEU A 206 -16.65 -1.57 0.33
N PHE A 207 -17.38 -1.82 -0.76
CA PHE A 207 -17.59 -0.82 -1.80
C PHE A 207 -18.47 0.33 -1.31
N ASP A 208 -19.50 0.04 -0.52
CA ASP A 208 -20.37 1.05 0.07
C ASP A 208 -19.63 1.92 1.09
N TRP A 209 -18.75 1.33 1.92
CA TRP A 209 -17.91 2.06 2.83
C TRP A 209 -16.96 3.02 2.08
N VAL A 210 -16.29 2.53 1.02
CA VAL A 210 -15.43 3.38 0.18
C VAL A 210 -16.22 4.50 -0.50
N LYS A 211 -17.46 4.23 -0.92
CA LYS A 211 -18.36 5.25 -1.45
C LYS A 211 -18.66 6.31 -0.41
N GLN A 212 -19.05 5.91 0.80
CA GLN A 212 -19.31 6.85 1.89
C GLN A 212 -18.08 7.70 2.19
N TYR A 213 -16.89 7.09 2.23
CA TYR A 213 -15.62 7.82 2.41
C TYR A 213 -15.46 8.94 1.37
N PHE A 214 -15.49 8.63 0.08
CA PHE A 214 -15.28 9.63 -0.97
C PHE A 214 -16.46 10.60 -1.17
N CYS A 215 -17.67 10.23 -0.77
CA CYS A 215 -18.85 11.10 -0.83
C CYS A 215 -18.86 12.21 0.24
N GLN A 216 -18.10 12.08 1.33
CA GLN A 216 -18.11 13.05 2.45
C GLN A 216 -17.86 14.50 2.04
N SER A 217 -17.15 14.74 0.93
CA SER A 217 -16.84 16.07 0.42
C SER A 217 -17.98 16.75 -0.35
N SER A 218 -19.09 16.05 -0.66
CA SER A 218 -20.18 16.57 -1.50
C SER A 218 -21.40 16.98 -0.66
N LYS A 219 -21.25 17.98 0.21
CA LYS A 219 -22.37 18.58 0.96
C LYS A 219 -23.04 19.77 0.26
N SER A 220 -22.73 20.05 -1.00
CA SER A 220 -23.33 21.17 -1.73
C SER A 220 -24.64 20.77 -2.42
N SER A 221 -25.65 21.63 -2.30
CA SER A 221 -27.03 21.46 -2.78
C SER A 221 -27.21 21.67 -4.30
N SER A 222 -26.14 21.65 -5.10
CA SER A 222 -26.22 21.64 -6.57
C SER A 222 -26.08 20.23 -7.14
N LEU A 223 -26.49 20.06 -8.40
CA LEU A 223 -26.20 18.84 -9.18
C LEU A 223 -24.72 18.50 -9.05
N SER A 224 -24.39 17.36 -8.43
CA SER A 224 -23.01 16.91 -8.27
C SER A 224 -22.41 16.64 -9.66
N PRO A 225 -21.18 17.13 -9.94
CA PRO A 225 -20.55 16.88 -11.23
C PRO A 225 -20.29 15.38 -11.43
N ARG A 226 -20.14 14.97 -12.70
CA ARG A 226 -19.80 13.58 -13.05
C ARG A 226 -18.41 13.18 -12.54
N LEU A 227 -17.46 14.11 -12.52
CA LEU A 227 -16.11 13.90 -11.99
C LEU A 227 -15.91 14.79 -10.77
N ILE A 228 -15.59 14.18 -9.64
CA ILE A 228 -15.40 14.83 -8.34
C ILE A 228 -13.97 14.59 -7.91
N LEU A 229 -13.18 15.67 -7.86
CA LEU A 229 -11.85 15.65 -7.28
C LEU A 229 -12.00 15.92 -5.79
N THR A 230 -11.70 14.92 -4.97
CA THR A 230 -11.83 15.05 -3.51
C THR A 230 -10.58 15.66 -2.90
N HIS A 231 -10.70 16.12 -1.66
CA HIS A 231 -9.56 16.50 -0.81
C HIS A 231 -9.13 15.34 0.11
N LEU A 232 -9.59 14.12 -0.18
CA LEU A 232 -9.36 12.96 0.67
C LEU A 232 -8.13 12.17 0.21
N PRO A 233 -7.29 11.69 1.14
CA PRO A 233 -6.21 10.76 0.82
C PRO A 233 -6.73 9.45 0.20
N PRO A 234 -5.89 8.70 -0.52
CA PRO A 234 -6.22 7.34 -0.93
C PRO A 234 -6.33 6.40 0.29
N LEU A 235 -6.91 5.23 0.09
CA LEU A 235 -7.06 4.21 1.14
C LEU A 235 -6.06 3.08 0.93
N TYR A 236 -5.40 2.63 1.99
CA TYR A 236 -4.64 1.38 1.95
C TYR A 236 -5.62 0.21 2.06
N LEU A 237 -5.50 -0.79 1.18
CA LEU A 237 -6.35 -1.99 1.14
C LEU A 237 -5.49 -3.25 1.30
N GLN A 238 -5.66 -3.95 2.41
CA GLN A 238 -5.04 -5.25 2.70
C GLN A 238 -6.00 -6.39 2.33
N HIS A 239 -5.44 -7.50 1.84
CA HIS A 239 -6.01 -8.84 2.03
C HIS A 239 -4.88 -9.82 2.34
N GLN A 240 -5.21 -11.09 2.59
CA GLN A 240 -4.17 -12.10 2.82
C GLN A 240 -3.20 -12.15 1.64
N GLY A 241 -1.93 -11.86 1.94
CA GLY A 241 -0.78 -11.99 1.05
C GLY A 241 -0.48 -10.84 0.08
N HIS A 242 -1.30 -9.79 0.02
CA HIS A 242 -1.00 -8.61 -0.80
C HIS A 242 -1.77 -7.38 -0.33
N SER A 243 -1.26 -6.20 -0.67
CA SER A 243 -1.94 -4.93 -0.45
C SER A 243 -1.90 -4.02 -1.67
N ARG A 244 -2.88 -3.12 -1.76
CA ARG A 244 -3.09 -2.17 -2.86
C ARG A 244 -3.58 -0.83 -2.32
N THR A 245 -3.60 0.19 -3.16
CA THR A 245 -4.05 1.55 -2.80
C THR A 245 -5.31 1.90 -3.58
N VAL A 246 -6.41 2.22 -2.90
CA VAL A 246 -7.65 2.72 -3.50
C VAL A 246 -7.48 4.22 -3.76
N VAL A 247 -7.48 4.64 -5.01
CA VAL A 247 -7.31 6.05 -5.42
C VAL A 247 -8.58 6.69 -5.95
N GLY A 248 -9.69 5.95 -5.98
CA GLY A 248 -10.97 6.46 -6.39
C GLY A 248 -12.05 5.41 -6.51
N LEU A 249 -13.23 5.87 -6.90
CA LEU A 249 -14.45 5.08 -7.05
C LEU A 249 -15.22 5.55 -8.27
N GLU A 250 -15.78 4.61 -9.03
CA GLU A 250 -16.78 4.88 -10.05
C GLU A 250 -18.14 4.34 -9.61
N GLN A 251 -19.19 5.13 -9.85
CA GLN A 251 -20.56 4.68 -9.85
C GLN A 251 -21.10 4.69 -11.28
N ARG A 252 -21.44 3.50 -11.79
CA ARG A 252 -21.98 3.32 -13.14
C ARG A 252 -23.47 3.66 -13.19
N LYS A 253 -23.98 3.89 -14.40
CA LYS A 253 -25.42 4.17 -14.67
C LYS A 253 -26.37 3.11 -14.13
N ASN A 254 -25.93 1.85 -14.13
CA ASN A 254 -26.70 0.74 -13.56
C ASN A 254 -26.60 0.62 -12.02
N GLY A 255 -26.02 1.63 -11.35
CA GLY A 255 -25.80 1.64 -9.90
C GLY A 255 -24.59 0.85 -9.41
N SER A 256 -23.95 0.04 -10.26
CA SER A 256 -22.79 -0.76 -9.84
C SER A 256 -21.57 0.10 -9.53
N LEU A 257 -20.81 -0.34 -8.51
CA LEU A 257 -19.61 0.34 -8.05
C LEU A 257 -18.34 -0.33 -8.61
N CYS A 258 -17.31 0.47 -8.86
CA CYS A 258 -15.99 0.02 -9.30
C CYS A 258 -14.90 0.78 -8.54
N LEU A 259 -14.00 0.07 -7.85
CA LEU A 259 -12.85 0.69 -7.21
C LEU A 259 -11.76 0.96 -8.25
N LEU A 260 -11.02 2.05 -8.07
CA LEU A 260 -9.80 2.35 -8.82
C LEU A 260 -8.61 2.02 -7.92
N LEU A 261 -7.88 0.95 -8.24
CA LEU A 261 -6.75 0.47 -7.43
C LEU A 261 -5.41 0.68 -8.16
N LEU A 262 -4.45 1.24 -7.43
CA LEU A 262 -3.03 1.16 -7.78
C LEU A 262 -2.41 -0.06 -7.10
N ASP A 263 -1.62 -0.81 -7.86
CA ASP A 263 -0.96 -2.03 -7.39
C ASP A 263 0.56 -1.85 -7.43
N PRO A 264 1.29 -2.02 -6.31
CA PRO A 264 2.76 -1.94 -6.33
C PRO A 264 3.42 -3.08 -7.12
N GLY A 265 2.67 -4.14 -7.45
CA GLY A 265 3.10 -5.20 -8.37
C GLY A 265 3.10 -4.79 -9.84
N SER A 266 2.38 -3.72 -10.22
CA SER A 266 2.43 -3.17 -11.58
C SER A 266 3.78 -2.47 -11.82
N SER A 267 4.44 -2.77 -12.94
CA SER A 267 5.72 -2.13 -13.28
C SER A 267 5.52 -0.64 -13.57
N SER A 268 6.56 0.18 -13.37
CA SER A 268 6.52 1.60 -13.74
C SER A 268 6.21 1.80 -15.24
N SER A 269 6.69 0.90 -16.11
CA SER A 269 6.32 0.89 -17.54
C SER A 269 4.85 0.63 -17.78
N ASP A 270 4.21 -0.27 -17.03
CA ASP A 270 2.78 -0.54 -17.17
C ASP A 270 1.94 0.62 -16.65
N THR A 271 2.30 1.20 -15.51
CA THR A 271 1.60 2.37 -14.96
C THR A 271 1.73 3.58 -15.89
N ARG A 272 2.91 3.79 -16.52
CA ARG A 272 3.11 4.86 -17.50
C ARG A 272 2.18 4.79 -18.71
N LYS A 273 1.60 3.62 -19.02
CA LYS A 273 0.57 3.49 -20.06
C LYS A 273 -0.69 4.31 -19.76
N LEU A 274 -0.96 4.63 -18.49
CA LEU A 274 -2.05 5.55 -18.13
C LEU A 274 -1.78 6.97 -18.63
N LEU A 275 -0.52 7.38 -18.72
CA LEU A 275 -0.12 8.75 -19.07
C LEU A 275 -0.14 9.00 -20.59
N SER A 276 -0.17 7.95 -21.40
CA SER A 276 -0.25 8.05 -22.87
C SER A 276 -1.70 7.96 -23.33
N ARG A 277 -2.11 8.89 -24.21
CA ARG A 277 -3.47 8.93 -24.77
C ARG A 277 -3.84 7.65 -25.53
N GLU A 278 -2.89 7.05 -26.23
CA GLU A 278 -3.11 5.84 -27.05
C GLU A 278 -3.39 4.60 -26.18
N THR A 279 -2.73 4.50 -25.04
CA THR A 279 -2.80 3.31 -24.16
C THR A 279 -3.65 3.51 -22.91
N CYS A 280 -4.09 4.74 -22.62
CA CYS A 280 -4.84 5.05 -21.41
C CYS A 280 -6.12 4.21 -21.27
N LEU A 281 -6.88 4.06 -22.36
CA LEU A 281 -8.13 3.29 -22.39
C LEU A 281 -7.96 1.85 -21.89
N THR A 282 -6.91 1.17 -22.33
CA THR A 282 -6.61 -0.22 -21.92
C THR A 282 -6.00 -0.25 -20.53
N ALA A 283 -5.12 0.69 -20.21
CA ALA A 283 -4.49 0.79 -18.90
C ALA A 283 -5.50 1.01 -17.76
N VAL A 284 -6.55 1.82 -17.97
CA VAL A 284 -7.62 2.04 -16.98
C VAL A 284 -8.37 0.76 -16.63
N GLN A 285 -8.47 -0.21 -17.55
CA GLN A 285 -9.10 -1.49 -17.26
C GLN A 285 -8.35 -2.28 -16.17
N PHE A 286 -7.03 -2.12 -16.10
CA PHE A 286 -6.21 -2.76 -15.06
C PHE A 286 -6.30 -2.05 -13.71
N VAL A 287 -6.67 -0.76 -13.69
CA VAL A 287 -6.92 0.00 -12.45
C VAL A 287 -8.32 -0.33 -11.90
N ARG A 288 -9.31 -0.51 -12.78
CA ARG A 288 -10.69 -0.83 -12.42
C ARG A 288 -10.81 -2.20 -11.73
N LYS A 289 -11.54 -2.24 -10.62
CA LYS A 289 -11.85 -3.46 -9.87
C LYS A 289 -13.31 -3.46 -9.45
N PHE A 290 -14.06 -4.39 -10.04
CA PHE A 290 -15.46 -4.63 -9.73
C PHE A 290 -15.60 -5.61 -8.55
N PRO A 291 -16.78 -5.76 -7.94
CA PRO A 291 -17.00 -6.71 -6.84
C PRO A 291 -16.54 -8.14 -7.18
N ARG A 292 -16.70 -8.56 -8.44
CA ARG A 292 -16.22 -9.87 -8.92
C ARG A 292 -14.70 -10.07 -8.83
N ASN A 293 -13.92 -8.98 -8.75
CA ASN A 293 -12.47 -9.00 -8.66
C ASN A 293 -11.96 -9.01 -7.21
N LEU A 294 -12.82 -8.72 -6.22
CA LEU A 294 -12.45 -8.67 -4.80
C LEU A 294 -13.22 -9.77 -4.04
N LYS A 295 -12.64 -10.97 -4.00
CA LYS A 295 -13.26 -12.18 -3.43
C LYS A 295 -12.42 -12.89 -2.36
N HIS A 296 -11.37 -12.25 -1.87
CA HIS A 296 -10.64 -12.81 -0.73
C HIS A 296 -11.58 -12.88 0.49
N LYS A 297 -11.29 -13.81 1.41
CA LYS A 297 -12.14 -14.03 2.59
C LYS A 297 -12.30 -12.76 3.42
N GLN A 298 -11.23 -11.98 3.55
CA GLN A 298 -11.16 -10.81 4.41
C GLN A 298 -10.39 -9.69 3.71
N TYR A 299 -10.83 -8.45 3.97
CA TYR A 299 -10.14 -7.24 3.59
C TYR A 299 -10.02 -6.30 4.80
N GLN A 300 -8.94 -5.53 4.86
CA GLN A 300 -8.83 -4.41 5.79
C GLN A 300 -8.55 -3.13 5.04
N LEU A 301 -9.28 -2.06 5.36
CA LEU A 301 -8.98 -0.71 4.91
C LEU A 301 -8.27 0.08 6.00
N ILE A 302 -7.32 0.92 5.60
CA ILE A 302 -6.73 1.92 6.47
C ILE A 302 -6.98 3.29 5.86
N ALA A 303 -7.71 4.11 6.62
CA ALA A 303 -8.17 5.43 6.20
C ALA A 303 -7.57 6.50 7.11
N VAL A 304 -6.92 7.49 6.51
CA VAL A 304 -6.41 8.67 7.23
C VAL A 304 -7.57 9.61 7.53
N GLN A 305 -7.61 10.14 8.75
CA GLN A 305 -8.68 11.00 9.25
C GLN A 305 -8.25 12.43 9.56
N GLY A 306 -6.94 12.69 9.68
CA GLY A 306 -6.42 14.00 10.06
C GLY A 306 -5.08 13.90 10.80
N VAL A 307 -4.70 14.99 11.45
CA VAL A 307 -3.52 15.10 12.30
C VAL A 307 -3.94 14.85 13.76
N LEU A 308 -3.08 14.19 14.53
CA LEU A 308 -3.25 13.99 15.97
C LEU A 308 -2.55 15.10 16.75
N SER A 309 -3.18 15.59 17.82
CA SER A 309 -2.46 16.32 18.86
C SER A 309 -1.46 15.40 19.59
N PRO A 310 -0.46 15.94 20.32
CA PRO A 310 0.42 15.13 21.15
C PRO A 310 -0.32 14.26 22.17
N GLU A 311 -1.39 14.80 22.76
CA GLU A 311 -2.25 14.09 23.72
C GLU A 311 -3.04 12.97 23.04
N GLU A 312 -3.64 13.25 21.88
CA GLU A 312 -4.35 12.23 21.10
C GLU A 312 -3.40 11.12 20.65
N LYS A 313 -2.18 11.46 20.21
CA LYS A 313 -1.14 10.48 19.89
C LYS A 313 -0.85 9.59 21.10
N GLN A 314 -0.66 10.18 22.29
CA GLN A 314 -0.38 9.40 23.51
C GLN A 314 -1.54 8.45 23.88
N ILE A 315 -2.79 8.90 23.72
CA ILE A 315 -3.97 8.06 23.90
C ILE A 315 -3.99 6.90 22.91
N ARG A 316 -3.65 7.16 21.63
CA ARG A 316 -3.57 6.12 20.60
C ARG A 316 -2.47 5.10 20.88
N ILE A 317 -1.30 5.54 21.36
CA ILE A 317 -0.22 4.66 21.82
C ILE A 317 -0.73 3.74 22.93
N PHE A 318 -1.36 4.30 23.97
CA PHE A 318 -1.88 3.52 25.09
C PHE A 318 -2.94 2.50 24.64
N ASN A 319 -3.90 2.91 23.81
CA ASN A 319 -4.97 2.03 23.33
C ASN A 319 -4.47 0.93 22.39
N SER A 320 -3.36 1.15 21.67
CA SER A 320 -2.78 0.14 20.78
C SER A 320 -2.19 -1.07 21.50
N ARG A 321 -2.04 -1.04 22.84
CA ARG A 321 -1.65 -2.21 23.64
C ARG A 321 -2.61 -3.39 23.47
N THR A 322 -3.89 -3.08 23.20
CA THR A 322 -4.92 -4.03 22.80
C THR A 322 -5.55 -3.53 21.51
N LEU A 323 -4.79 -3.58 20.42
CA LEU A 323 -5.22 -3.04 19.14
C LEU A 323 -6.46 -3.77 18.63
N SER A 324 -7.56 -3.04 18.50
CA SER A 324 -8.81 -3.51 17.91
C SER A 324 -9.16 -2.68 16.69
N ALA A 325 -9.77 -3.33 15.70
CA ALA A 325 -10.28 -2.69 14.49
C ALA A 325 -11.81 -2.69 14.52
N GLU A 326 -12.41 -1.68 13.90
CA GLU A 326 -13.84 -1.68 13.63
C GLU A 326 -14.16 -2.85 12.70
N ARG A 327 -15.05 -3.74 13.13
CA ARG A 327 -15.50 -4.86 12.31
C ARG A 327 -16.78 -4.49 11.60
N THR A 328 -16.76 -4.58 10.28
CA THR A 328 -17.95 -4.45 9.45
C THR A 328 -18.38 -5.86 9.03
N PRO A 329 -19.62 -6.27 9.31
CA PRO A 329 -20.12 -7.59 8.92
C PRO A 329 -20.13 -7.74 7.41
#